data_AF-A0A317H867-F1
#
_entry.id   AF-A0A317H867-F1
#
_cell.length_a   1.000
_cell.length_b   1.000
_cell.length_c   1.000
_cell.angle_alpha   90.00
_cell.angle_beta   90.00
_cell.angle_gamma   90.00
#
_symmetry.space_group_name_H-M   'P 1'
#
loop_
_entity.id
_entity.type
_entity.pdbx_description
1 polymer ?
#
loop_
_entity_poly.entity_id
_entity_poly.type
_entity_poly.pdbx_seq_one_letter_code
_entity_poly.pdbx_strand_id
1 'polypeptide(L)' 'MNNNGGIWVKEMWRNIDHYDGFYQVSCFGNIRRMPKMINSWFGGRIWKGRILAPLIRHETHRDSVIILWF' A
#
# COMPACT_ATOMS: atom_id res chain seq x y z
N MET A 1 11.44 36.74 4.32
CA MET A 1 11.97 35.65 3.49
C MET A 1 11.51 34.35 4.11
N ASN A 2 10.57 33.68 3.48
CA ASN A 2 9.76 32.64 4.10
C ASN A 2 10.44 31.32 3.78
N ASN A 3 11.26 30.82 4.71
CA ASN A 3 11.98 29.56 4.55
C ASN A 3 11.06 28.37 4.81
N ASN A 4 10.02 28.19 3.99
CA ASN A 4 9.25 26.96 3.96
C ASN A 4 10.03 25.93 3.12
N GLY A 5 11.15 25.46 3.68
CA GLY A 5 11.87 24.30 3.19
C GLY A 5 11.02 23.05 3.41
N GLY A 6 9.98 22.88 2.60
CA GLY A 6 9.14 21.70 2.61
C GLY A 6 9.98 20.48 2.27
N ILE A 7 10.19 19.62 3.27
CA ILE A 7 10.82 18.32 3.07
C ILE A 7 9.82 17.50 2.26
N TRP A 8 10.02 17.37 0.95
CA TRP A 8 9.22 16.48 0.12
C TRP A 8 9.57 15.03 0.50
N VAL A 9 8.86 14.47 1.48
CA VAL A 9 9.04 13.08 1.88
C VAL A 9 8.47 12.21 0.76
N LYS A 10 9.36 11.69 -0.10
CA LYS A 10 8.99 10.74 -1.15
C LYS A 10 8.53 9.44 -0.49
N GLU A 11 7.37 8.94 -0.90
CA GLU A 11 6.86 7.66 -0.43
C GLU A 11 7.81 6.52 -0.83
N MET A 12 8.41 5.87 0.17
CA MET A 12 9.25 4.68 -0.02
C MET A 12 8.39 3.44 0.20
N TRP A 13 8.49 2.48 -0.72
CA TRP A 13 7.78 1.20 -0.65
C TRP A 13 8.76 0.07 -0.39
N ARG A 14 8.42 -0.83 0.54
CA ARG A 14 9.20 -2.03 0.89
C ARG A 14 8.32 -3.26 0.77
N ASN A 15 8.92 -4.42 0.48
CA ASN A 15 8.21 -5.68 0.57
C ASN A 15 7.84 -5.98 2.02
N ILE A 16 6.75 -6.70 2.20
CA ILE A 16 6.34 -7.21 3.51
C ILE A 16 6.97 -8.59 3.66
N ASP A 17 7.75 -8.79 4.71
CA ASP A 17 8.38 -10.07 5.02
C ASP A 17 7.32 -11.19 5.05
N HIS A 18 7.68 -12.36 4.51
CA HIS A 18 6.78 -13.51 4.31
C HIS A 18 5.66 -13.32 3.27
N TYR A 19 5.53 -12.14 2.66
CA TYR A 19 4.61 -11.81 1.57
C TYR A 19 5.32 -11.24 0.33
N ASP A 20 6.61 -11.55 0.20
CA ASP A 20 7.46 -11.09 -0.91
C ASP A 20 6.84 -11.41 -2.28
N GLY A 21 6.84 -10.39 -3.14
CA GLY A 21 6.28 -10.49 -4.49
C GLY A 21 4.75 -10.36 -4.57
N PHE A 22 4.05 -10.30 -3.44
CA PHE A 22 2.59 -10.12 -3.40
C PHE A 22 2.16 -8.75 -2.90
N TYR A 23 2.79 -8.26 -1.83
CA TYR A 23 2.40 -7.02 -1.16
C TYR A 23 3.61 -6.16 -0.81
N GLN A 24 3.39 -4.85 -0.82
CA GLN A 24 4.35 -3.86 -0.37
C GLN A 24 3.68 -2.86 0.56
N VAL A 25 4.43 -2.42 1.56
CA VAL A 25 4.04 -1.39 2.51
C VAL A 25 4.85 -0.13 2.28
N SER A 26 4.21 1.03 2.39
CA SER A 26 4.91 2.32 2.29
C SER A 26 5.34 2.84 3.66
N CYS A 27 6.30 3.76 3.67
CA CYS A 27 6.67 4.50 4.88
C CYS A 27 5.52 5.32 5.48
N PHE A 28 4.44 5.53 4.72
CA PHE A 28 3.20 6.15 5.20
C PHE A 28 2.14 5.13 5.59
N GLY A 29 2.50 3.84 5.73
CA GLY A 29 1.59 2.77 6.11
C GLY A 29 0.56 2.39 5.04
N ASN A 30 0.72 2.84 3.80
CA ASN A 30 -0.12 2.38 2.69
C ASN A 30 0.26 0.95 2.30
N ILE A 31 -0.72 0.12 1.98
CA ILE A 31 -0.47 -1.25 1.49
C ILE A 31 -0.89 -1.34 0.03
N ARG A 32 0.00 -1.84 -0.83
CA ARG A 32 -0.28 -2.11 -2.24
C ARG A 32 -0.01 -3.55 -2.61
N ARG A 33 -0.83 -4.09 -3.51
CA ARG A 33 -0.62 -5.38 -4.16
C ARG A 33 0.28 -5.21 -5.38
N MET A 34 1.26 -6.10 -5.55
CA MET A 34 2.11 -6.16 -6.73
C MET A 34 1.37 -6.79 -7.92
N PRO A 35 1.69 -6.37 -9.16
CA PRO A 35 1.19 -7.04 -10.34
C PRO A 35 1.63 -8.50 -10.35
N LYS A 36 0.70 -9.42 -10.63
CA LYS A 36 1.00 -10.85 -10.70
C LYS A 36 0.43 -11.45 -11.97
N MET A 37 1.22 -12.27 -12.65
CA MET A 37 0.74 -13.12 -13.73
C MET A 37 -0.04 -14.28 -13.13
N ILE A 38 -1.29 -14.44 -13.57
CA ILE A 38 -2.13 -15.58 -13.21
C ILE A 38 -2.34 -16.41 -14.46
N ASN A 39 -1.85 -17.65 -14.42
CA ASN A 39 -2.08 -18.62 -15.47
C ASN A 39 -3.48 -19.21 -15.25
N SER A 40 -4.37 -19.02 -16.23
CA SER A 40 -5.65 -19.72 -16.29
C SER A 40 -5.63 -20.70 -17.46
N TRP A 41 -6.53 -21.68 -17.42
CA TRP A 41 -6.74 -22.62 -18.52
C TRP A 41 -7.02 -21.93 -19.87
N PHE A 42 -7.64 -20.74 -19.83
CA PHE A 42 -7.96 -19.91 -21.02
C PHE A 42 -6.87 -18.88 -21.36
N GLY A 43 -5.67 -19.01 -20.80
CA GLY A 43 -4.54 -18.10 -21.02
C GLY A 43 -4.17 -17.27 -19.80
N GLY A 44 -2.97 -16.69 -19.84
CA GLY A 44 -2.43 -15.87 -18.77
C GLY A 44 -3.10 -14.50 -18.70
N ARG A 45 -3.46 -14.04 -17.48
CA ARG A 45 -3.91 -12.67 -17.21
C ARG A 45 -2.98 -11.99 -16.22
N ILE A 46 -2.57 -10.76 -16.52
CA ILE A 46 -1.83 -9.93 -15.57
C ILE A 46 -2.85 -9.23 -14.67
N TRP A 47 -2.84 -9.56 -13.39
CA TRP A 47 -3.60 -8.81 -12.40
C TRP A 47 -2.84 -7.52 -12.11
N LYS A 48 -3.44 -6.38 -12.44
CA LYS A 48 -2.86 -5.07 -12.13
C LYS A 48 -2.74 -4.90 -10.61
N GLY A 49 -1.61 -4.32 -10.17
CA GLY A 49 -1.45 -3.91 -8.78
C GLY A 49 -2.47 -2.85 -8.38
N ARG A 50 -2.85 -2.82 -7.11
CA ARG A 50 -3.82 -1.86 -6.54
C ARG A 50 -3.42 -1.50 -5.10
N ILE A 51 -3.69 -0.26 -4.69
CA ILE A 51 -3.60 0.15 -3.29
C ILE A 51 -4.81 -0.44 -2.57
N LEU A 52 -4.58 -1.21 -1.50
CA LEU A 52 -5.61 -1.93 -0.77
C LEU A 52 -6.11 -1.16 0.44
N ALA A 53 -5.22 -0.42 1.10
CA ALA A 53 -5.55 0.40 2.25
C ALA A 53 -4.74 1.70 2.16
N PRO A 54 -5.35 2.82 1.75
CA PRO A 54 -4.76 4.13 1.95
C PRO A 54 -4.86 4.50 3.44
N LEU A 55 -3.73 4.79 4.09
CA LEU A 55 -3.66 5.28 5.47
C LEU A 55 -4.11 6.75 5.60
N ILE A 56 -4.51 7.40 4.51
CA ILE A 56 -5.17 8.71 4.59
C ILE A 56 -6.62 8.47 5.03
N ARG A 57 -6.79 8.10 6.30
CA ARG A 57 -8.05 8.26 7.01
C ARG A 57 -8.22 9.75 7.23
N HIS A 58 -9.21 10.31 6.54
CA HIS A 58 -9.76 11.61 6.85
C HIS A 58 -9.91 11.74 8.37
N GLU A 59 -9.38 12.83 8.88
CA GLU A 59 -9.52 13.27 10.25
C GLU A 59 -11.00 13.50 10.56
N THR A 60 -11.71 12.46 10.98
CA THR A 60 -13.01 12.58 11.63
C THR A 60 -13.16 11.51 12.70
N HIS A 61 -12.73 11.92 13.91
CA HIS A 61 -13.34 11.65 15.21
C HIS A 61 -14.03 10.29 15.46
N ARG A 62 -13.42 9.57 16.41
CA ARG A 62 -13.94 8.47 17.25
C ARG A 62 -14.03 7.08 16.60
N ASP A 63 -13.20 6.22 17.17
CA ASP A 63 -13.46 4.79 17.41
C ASP A 63 -13.62 3.93 16.17
N SER A 64 -12.49 3.57 15.55
CA SER A 64 -12.44 2.38 14.71
C SER A 64 -11.06 1.76 14.81
N VAL A 65 -10.87 1.01 15.90
CA VAL A 65 -9.85 -0.04 16.05
C VAL A 65 -9.99 -0.96 14.83
N ILE A 66 -9.08 -0.84 13.87
CA ILE A 66 -8.98 -1.85 12.81
C ILE A 66 -8.27 -3.04 13.44
N ILE A 67 -9.07 -4.01 13.86
CA ILE A 67 -8.58 -5.33 14.23
C ILE A 67 -8.31 -6.07 12.93
N LEU A 68 -7.05 -6.12 12.50
CA LEU A 68 -6.60 -7.12 11.52
C LEU A 68 -6.37 -8.41 12.31
N TRP A 69 -7.38 -9.28 12.34
CA TRP A 69 -7.19 -10.68 12.75
C TRP A 69 -6.29 -11.36 11.71
N PHE A 70 -5.15 -11.88 12.18
CA PHE A 70 -4.38 -12.96 11.54
C PHE A 70 -5.09 -14.31 11.77
#